data_AF-A0A4Y2CKL8-F1
#
_entry.id   AF-A0A4Y2CKL8-F1
#
_cell.length_a   1.000
_cell.length_b   1.000
_cell.length_c   1.000
_cell.angle_alpha   90.00
_cell.angle_beta   90.00
_cell.angle_gamma   90.00
#
_symmetry.space_group_name_H-M   'P 1'
#
loop_
_entity.id
_entity.type
_entity.pdbx_description
1 polymer ?
#
loop_
_entity_poly.entity_id
_entity_poly.type
_entity_poly.pdbx_seq_one_letter_code
_entity_poly.pdbx_strand_id
1 'polypeptide(L)'
;MSDDEIITQVRKSNSDDNNSESDEDEVIETSKISNYDAFECFSKGLMWLEQQTDSHSTELMLLKQLRGRAAKRRRSCLWQSKLPFKPI
;
A
#
# COMPACT_ATOMS: atom_id res chain seq x y z
N MET A 1 -41.22 -17.51 -6.05
CA MET A 1 -39.87 -17.95 -6.46
C MET A 1 -39.95 -19.40 -6.86
N SER A 2 -39.93 -19.63 -8.17
CA SER A 2 -39.83 -20.94 -8.81
C SER A 2 -38.39 -21.14 -9.30
N ASP A 3 -37.88 -22.37 -9.36
CA ASP A 3 -36.52 -22.65 -9.85
C ASP A 3 -36.29 -22.16 -11.30
N ASP A 4 -37.36 -22.10 -12.11
CA ASP A 4 -37.31 -21.57 -13.48
C ASP A 4 -37.07 -20.05 -13.53
N GLU A 5 -37.51 -19.34 -12.48
CA GLU A 5 -37.32 -17.89 -12.30
C GLU A 5 -35.84 -17.58 -11.98
N ILE A 6 -35.14 -18.50 -11.31
CA ILE A 6 -33.72 -18.36 -10.93
C ILE A 6 -32.83 -18.61 -12.16
N ILE A 7 -33.12 -19.65 -12.95
CA ILE A 7 -32.33 -20.01 -14.14
C ILE A 7 -32.41 -18.91 -15.21
N THR A 8 -33.57 -18.29 -15.37
CA THR A 8 -33.75 -17.18 -16.33
C THR A 8 -33.01 -15.92 -15.89
N GLN A 9 -32.95 -15.64 -14.59
CA GLN A 9 -32.20 -14.51 -14.05
C GLN A 9 -30.69 -14.68 -14.21
N VAL A 10 -30.15 -15.88 -13.93
CA VAL A 10 -28.71 -16.20 -14.09
C VAL A 10 -28.26 -16.14 -15.55
N ARG A 11 -29.11 -16.55 -16.51
CA ARG A 11 -28.79 -16.46 -17.95
C ARG A 11 -28.82 -15.02 -18.47
N LYS A 12 -29.59 -14.13 -17.86
CA LYS A 12 -29.78 -12.75 -18.29
C LYS A 12 -28.64 -11.82 -17.82
N SER A 13 -28.06 -12.09 -16.65
CA SER A 13 -26.96 -11.28 -16.09
C SER A 13 -25.60 -11.49 -16.75
N ASN A 14 -25.45 -12.47 -17.65
CA ASN A 14 -24.16 -12.81 -18.29
C ASN A 14 -24.02 -12.30 -19.73
N SER A 15 -24.97 -11.53 -20.26
CA SER A 15 -25.05 -11.27 -21.71
C SER A 15 -24.81 -9.84 -22.17
N ASP A 16 -24.75 -8.82 -21.32
CA ASP A 16 -24.40 -7.47 -21.76
C ASP A 16 -24.11 -6.57 -20.56
N ASP A 17 -22.83 -6.38 -20.27
CA ASP A 17 -22.36 -5.03 -20.05
C ASP A 17 -20.95 -4.95 -20.62
N ASN A 18 -20.84 -4.34 -21.80
CA ASN A 18 -19.64 -3.67 -22.24
C ASN A 18 -19.36 -2.55 -21.22
N ASN A 19 -18.91 -2.93 -20.02
CA ASN A 19 -18.30 -2.00 -19.11
C ASN A 19 -16.95 -1.67 -19.76
N SER A 20 -16.98 -0.61 -20.56
CA SER A 20 -15.86 0.29 -20.77
C SER A 20 -15.20 0.50 -19.41
N GLU A 21 -14.24 -0.36 -19.07
CA GLU A 21 -13.24 -0.12 -18.04
C GLU A 21 -12.46 1.08 -18.58
N SER A 22 -13.05 2.26 -18.39
CA SER A 22 -12.34 3.51 -18.48
C SER A 22 -11.37 3.39 -17.32
N ASP A 23 -10.14 2.99 -17.65
CA ASP A 23 -8.94 3.26 -16.86
C ASP A 23 -8.79 4.79 -16.78
N GLU A 24 -9.79 5.46 -16.21
CA GLU A 24 -9.55 6.63 -15.40
C GLU A 24 -8.86 6.06 -14.17
N ASP A 25 -7.56 5.75 -14.36
CA ASP A 25 -6.56 5.99 -13.36
C ASP A 25 -6.92 7.35 -12.80
N GLU A 26 -7.70 7.35 -11.73
CA GLU A 26 -7.98 8.51 -10.92
C GLU A 26 -6.57 8.99 -10.58
N VAL A 27 -6.10 10.00 -11.32
CA VAL A 27 -4.78 10.58 -11.10
C VAL A 27 -4.96 11.29 -9.77
N ILE A 28 -4.86 10.52 -8.69
CA ILE A 28 -4.77 11.02 -7.34
C ILE A 28 -3.63 12.00 -7.45
N GLU A 29 -3.95 13.28 -7.25
CA GLU A 29 -2.98 14.36 -7.28
C GLU A 29 -1.89 13.97 -6.27
N THR A 30 -0.81 13.38 -6.78
CA THR A 30 0.30 12.91 -5.96
C THR A 30 1.13 14.13 -5.61
N SER A 31 0.51 15.01 -4.81
CA SER A 31 1.22 15.97 -3.99
C SER A 31 2.44 15.25 -3.44
N LYS A 32 3.64 15.74 -3.77
CA LYS A 32 4.89 15.07 -3.41
C LYS A 32 4.93 14.87 -1.90
N ILE A 33 4.56 13.68 -1.45
CA ILE A 33 4.59 13.32 -0.04
C ILE A 33 6.06 13.33 0.38
N SER A 34 6.38 14.07 1.44
CA SER A 34 7.75 14.08 1.93
C SER A 34 8.12 12.70 2.48
N ASN A 35 9.41 12.36 2.42
CA ASN A 35 9.89 11.11 3.04
C ASN A 35 9.59 11.03 4.54
N TYR A 36 9.49 12.18 5.21
CA TYR A 36 9.11 12.25 6.62
C TYR A 36 7.63 11.91 6.80
N ASP A 37 6.74 12.56 6.05
CA ASP A 37 5.29 12.34 6.15
C ASP A 37 4.93 10.89 5.79
N ALA A 38 5.55 10.32 4.76
CA ALA A 38 5.36 8.91 4.41
C ALA A 38 5.77 7.96 5.55
N PHE A 39 6.83 8.30 6.29
CA PHE A 39 7.29 7.49 7.42
C PHE A 39 6.38 7.62 8.65
N GLU A 40 5.91 8.83 8.95
CA GLU A 40 4.96 9.08 10.02
C GLU A 40 3.61 8.41 9.74
N CYS A 41 3.08 8.53 8.51
CA CYS A 41 1.87 7.83 8.10
C CYS A 41 2.00 6.31 8.22
N PHE A 42 3.11 5.74 7.75
CA PHE A 42 3.39 4.31 7.90
C PHE A 42 3.42 3.89 9.39
N SER A 43 4.05 4.71 10.25
CA SER A 43 4.16 4.40 11.68
C SER A 43 2.81 4.44 12.38
N LYS A 44 1.95 5.41 12.04
CA LYS A 44 0.57 5.50 12.57
C LYS A 44 -0.30 4.34 12.09
N GLY A 45 -0.22 3.99 10.81
CA GLY A 45 -0.96 2.85 10.26
C GLY A 45 -0.53 1.53 10.89
N LEU A 46 0.77 1.34 11.11
CA LEU A 46 1.30 0.17 11.82
C LEU A 46 0.77 0.09 13.26
N MET A 47 0.75 1.20 13.99
CA MET A 47 0.18 1.25 15.35
C MET A 47 -1.31 0.90 15.37
N TRP A 48 -2.08 1.41 14.41
CA TRP A 48 -3.50 1.09 14.27
C TRP A 48 -3.73 -0.40 13.95
N LEU A 49 -2.91 -0.97 13.06
CA LEU A 49 -2.97 -2.38 12.69
C LEU A 49 -2.61 -3.28 13.88
N GLU A 50 -1.60 -2.90 14.68
CA GLU A 50 -1.24 -3.65 15.90
C GLU A 50 -2.35 -3.70 16.95
N GLN A 51 -3.30 -2.77 16.93
CA GLN A 51 -4.44 -2.73 17.86
C GLN A 51 -5.63 -3.57 17.42
N GLN A 52 -5.66 -4.03 16.15
CA GLN A 52 -6.75 -4.89 15.68
C GLN A 52 -6.63 -6.28 16.30
N THR A 53 -7.77 -6.86 16.71
CA THR A 53 -7.83 -8.19 17.35
C THR A 53 -7.45 -9.33 16.42
N ASP A 54 -7.65 -9.14 15.11
CA ASP A 54 -7.48 -10.19 14.09
C ASP A 54 -6.21 -10.00 13.24
N SER A 55 -5.26 -9.18 13.71
CA SER A 55 -4.04 -8.92 12.96
C SER A 55 -3.15 -10.15 12.83
N HIS A 56 -2.84 -10.53 11.59
CA HIS A 56 -1.92 -11.61 11.28
C HIS A 56 -0.50 -11.27 11.73
N SER A 57 -0.01 -12.00 12.73
CA SER A 57 1.29 -11.74 13.37
C SER A 57 2.48 -11.75 12.39
N THR A 58 2.45 -12.62 11.37
CA THR A 58 3.47 -12.70 10.33
C THR A 58 3.52 -11.44 9.47
N GLU A 59 2.36 -10.90 9.09
CA GLU A 59 2.26 -9.68 8.30
C GLU A 59 2.77 -8.48 9.10
N LEU A 60 2.35 -8.37 10.37
CA LEU A 60 2.87 -7.36 11.30
C LEU A 60 4.40 -7.43 11.45
N MET A 61 4.96 -8.64 11.53
CA MET A 61 6.41 -8.83 11.62
C MET A 61 7.12 -8.31 10.36
N LEU A 62 6.61 -8.63 9.17
CA LEU A 62 7.16 -8.17 7.90
C LEU A 62 7.11 -6.64 7.78
N LEU A 63 5.99 -6.01 8.17
CA LEU A 63 5.84 -4.55 8.16
C LEU A 63 6.80 -3.86 9.15
N LYS A 64 6.98 -4.42 10.35
CA LYS A 64 7.97 -3.95 11.33
C LYS A 64 9.40 -4.04 10.80
N GLN A 65 9.73 -5.14 10.10
CA GLN A 65 11.03 -5.31 9.46
C GLN A 65 11.25 -4.31 8.32
N LEU A 66 10.23 -4.06 7.49
CA LEU A 66 10.28 -3.08 6.41
C LEU A 66 10.61 -1.68 6.96
N ARG A 67 9.90 -1.25 8.01
CA ARG A 67 10.18 0.01 8.73
C ARG A 67 11.62 0.09 9.21
N GLY A 68 12.10 -0.97 9.87
CA GLY A 68 13.47 -1.04 10.41
C GLY A 68 14.53 -0.96 9.31
N ARG A 69 14.32 -1.66 8.19
CA ARG A 69 15.22 -1.62 7.03
C ARG A 69 15.24 -0.24 6.38
N ALA A 70 14.09 0.41 6.22
CA ALA A 70 14.00 1.77 5.69
C ALA A 70 14.74 2.77 6.59
N ALA A 71 14.56 2.69 7.91
CA ALA A 71 15.27 3.53 8.88
C ALA A 71 16.79 3.29 8.85
N LYS A 72 17.24 2.03 8.77
CA LYS A 72 18.66 1.68 8.66
C LYS A 72 19.27 2.26 7.39
N ARG A 73 18.58 2.14 6.24
CA ARG A 73 19.03 2.70 4.96
C ARG A 73 19.18 4.22 5.01
N ARG A 74 18.22 4.93 5.62
CA ARG A 74 18.32 6.39 5.81
C ARG A 74 19.57 6.76 6.61
N ARG A 75 19.82 6.06 7.74
CA ARG A 75 21.00 6.32 8.58
C ARG A 75 22.32 6.02 7.87
N SER A 76 22.41 4.94 7.11
CA SER A 76 23.63 4.59 6.37
C SER A 76 23.94 5.59 5.26
N CYS A 77 22.93 6.08 4.53
CA CYS A 77 23.14 7.09 3.48
C CYS A 77 23.58 8.45 4.06
N LEU A 78 23.08 8.85 5.23
CA LEU A 78 23.53 10.06 5.93
C LEU A 78 25.01 9.99 6.37
N TRP A 79 25.51 8.80 6.67
CA TRP A 79 26.92 8.61 7.03
C TRP A 79 27.83 8.52 5.80
N GLN A 80 27.30 8.08 4.66
CA GLN A 80 28.06 7.98 3.41
C GLN A 80 28.26 9.34 2.72
N SER A 81 27.40 10.33 2.97
CA SER A 81 27.57 11.70 2.43
C SER A 81 28.69 12.51 3.09
N LYS A 82 29.73 11.87 3.65
CA LYS A 82 30.78 12.54 4.43
C LYS A 82 32.00 12.92 3.57
N LEU A 83 32.00 14.22 3.26
CA LEU A 83 33.08 15.16 2.90
C LEU A 83 33.87 14.91 1.60
N PRO A 84 34.18 16.00 0.84
CA PRO A 84 35.03 15.92 -0.34
C PRO A 84 36.44 15.48 0.09
N PHE A 85 36.89 14.35 -0.45
CA PHE A 85 38.28 13.93 -0.35
C PHE A 85 39.16 15.02 -0.98
N LYS A 86 40.04 15.64 -0.18
CA LYS A 86 41.18 16.42 -0.71
C LYS A 86 42.42 15.53 -0.67
N PRO A 87 43.07 15.23 -1.80
CA PRO A 87 44.37 14.57 -1.81
C PRO A 87 45.45 15.53 -1.30
N ILE A 88 46.46 14.98 -0.61
CA ILE A 88 47.69 15.68 -0.19
C ILE A 88 48.67 15.73 -1.36
#